data_AF-A0A925C7Y4-F1
#
_entry.id   AF-A0A925C7Y4-F1
#
_cell.length_a   1.000
_cell.length_b   1.000
_cell.length_c   1.000
_cell.angle_alpha   90.00
_cell.angle_beta   90.00
_cell.angle_gamma   90.00
#
_symmetry.space_group_name_H-M   'P 1'
#
loop_
_entity.id
_entity.type
_entity.pdbx_description
1 polymer ?
#
loop_
_entity_poly.entity_id
_entity_poly.type
_entity_poly.pdbx_seq_one_letter_code
_entity_poly.pdbx_strand_id
1 'polypeptide(L)'
;MTKQLLQREPLDIAAPSLRYAGTPSAGGHPCTARLELVAVGGGRQLYALSSDSSAPRRWEEEQHFIAKCVRRFAHWFAQLPIVSDEQAWPGERGASLARYLLEVVAAEDAAARVSGDIAPVLALQRQVLDALRSGMGFFTAGKEGGSHLFFDGAVFRRSDYGDGPDLSAVYPDDASMLDCLRRFYDWDARQDSHPHPKAELAVWQYIRGRLRTR
;
A
#
# COMPACT_ATOMS: atom_id res chain seq x y z
N MET A 1 29.09 -18.41 -4.51
CA MET A 1 28.84 -17.64 -3.28
C MET A 1 27.35 -17.41 -3.14
N THR A 2 26.70 -18.10 -2.21
CA THR A 2 25.26 -17.96 -1.94
C THR A 2 25.05 -16.62 -1.23
N LYS A 3 24.52 -15.61 -1.93
CA LYS A 3 24.14 -14.35 -1.30
C LYS A 3 22.95 -14.65 -0.38
N GLN A 4 23.20 -14.72 0.92
CA GLN A 4 22.15 -14.91 1.91
C GLN A 4 21.31 -13.63 1.92
N LEU A 5 20.16 -13.69 1.26
CA LEU A 5 19.31 -12.54 0.97
C LEU A 5 18.51 -12.05 2.18
N LEU A 6 18.36 -12.89 3.21
CA LEU A 6 17.63 -12.59 4.44
C LEU A 6 18.48 -13.01 5.65
N GLN A 7 18.63 -12.12 6.61
CA GLN A 7 19.29 -12.37 7.89
C GLN A 7 18.22 -12.48 8.98
N ARG A 8 18.40 -13.44 9.88
CA ARG A 8 17.53 -13.57 11.05
C ARG A 8 17.72 -12.33 11.94
N GLU A 9 16.64 -11.63 12.25
CA GLU A 9 16.70 -10.55 13.24
C GLU A 9 17.01 -11.18 14.61
N PRO A 10 17.90 -10.57 15.41
CA PRO A 10 18.15 -11.05 16.77
C PRO A 10 16.82 -10.98 17.55
N LEU A 11 16.37 -12.14 18.02
CA LEU A 11 15.16 -12.28 18.82
C LEU A 11 15.54 -12.66 20.24
N ASP A 12 14.84 -12.07 21.20
CA ASP A 12 14.83 -12.55 22.58
C ASP A 12 14.27 -13.98 22.60
N ILE A 13 14.85 -14.84 23.45
CA ILE A 13 14.67 -16.32 23.43
C ILE A 13 13.19 -16.74 23.61
N ALA A 14 12.31 -15.84 24.03
CA ALA A 14 10.88 -16.06 24.29
C ALA A 14 9.91 -15.53 23.21
N ALA A 15 10.40 -15.04 22.06
CA ALA A 15 9.51 -14.43 21.07
C ALA A 15 8.63 -15.47 20.34
N PRO A 16 7.30 -15.27 20.23
CA PRO A 16 6.37 -16.16 19.54
C PRO A 16 6.46 -16.08 18.01
N SER A 17 7.44 -15.34 17.48
CA SER A 17 7.67 -15.19 16.05
C SER A 17 9.14 -15.27 15.67
N LEU A 18 9.43 -15.82 14.48
CA LEU A 18 10.74 -15.75 13.85
C LEU A 18 10.72 -14.65 12.79
N ARG A 19 11.68 -13.72 12.88
CA ARG A 19 11.80 -12.58 11.97
C ARG A 19 13.06 -12.70 11.16
N TYR A 20 12.94 -12.53 9.86
CA TYR A 20 14.05 -12.42 8.93
C TYR A 20 13.90 -11.12 8.16
N ALA A 21 14.97 -10.37 7.99
CA ALA A 21 14.97 -9.14 7.19
C ALA A 21 16.14 -9.13 6.24
N GLY A 22 15.96 -8.52 5.08
CA GLY A 22 17.04 -8.32 4.14
C GLY A 22 16.70 -7.29 3.08
N THR A 23 17.74 -6.65 2.57
CA THR A 23 17.65 -5.68 1.48
C THR A 23 18.45 -6.26 0.32
N PRO A 24 17.83 -6.70 -0.78
CA PRO A 24 18.57 -7.15 -1.93
C PRO A 24 19.30 -5.95 -2.54
N SER A 25 20.59 -6.12 -2.79
CA SER A 25 21.45 -5.15 -3.48
C SER A 25 21.43 -5.32 -5.00
N ALA A 26 20.60 -6.22 -5.54
CA ALA A 26 20.52 -6.55 -6.96
C ALA A 26 19.18 -6.11 -7.53
N GLY A 27 19.20 -5.05 -8.34
CA GLY A 27 18.03 -4.37 -8.89
C GLY A 27 18.00 -2.95 -8.38
N GLY A 28 17.98 -1.95 -9.27
CA GLY A 28 18.18 -0.53 -8.98
C GLY A 28 17.16 0.16 -8.07
N HIS A 29 16.41 -0.58 -7.27
CA HIS A 29 15.44 -0.11 -6.28
C HIS A 29 15.61 -0.88 -4.97
N PRO A 30 16.03 -0.23 -3.87
CA PRO A 30 16.09 -0.90 -2.57
C PRO A 30 14.67 -1.29 -2.15
N CYS A 31 14.45 -2.58 -1.88
CA CYS A 31 13.27 -3.08 -1.20
C CYS A 31 13.70 -3.77 0.07
N THR A 32 13.02 -3.56 1.19
CA THR A 32 13.27 -4.34 2.40
C THR A 32 12.25 -5.44 2.43
N ALA A 33 12.69 -6.68 2.29
CA ALA A 33 11.84 -7.84 2.53
C ALA A 33 11.98 -8.22 4.00
N ARG A 34 10.87 -8.22 4.73
CA ARG A 34 10.78 -8.79 6.08
C ARG A 34 9.86 -10.00 6.02
N LEU A 35 10.33 -11.13 6.53
CA LEU A 35 9.55 -12.33 6.78
C LEU A 35 9.28 -12.42 8.28
N GLU A 36 8.03 -12.49 8.68
CA GLU A 36 7.65 -12.83 10.05
C GLU A 36 6.86 -14.13 10.08
N LEU A 37 7.34 -15.12 10.83
CA LEU A 37 6.70 -16.41 11.08
C LEU A 37 6.06 -16.39 12.47
N VAL A 38 4.75 -16.17 12.56
CA VAL A 38 4.01 -16.13 13.84
C VAL A 38 3.25 -17.43 14.05
N ALA A 39 3.33 -18.03 15.23
CA ALA A 39 2.50 -19.19 15.59
C ALA A 39 1.03 -18.76 15.76
N VAL A 40 0.11 -19.26 14.91
CA VAL A 40 -1.30 -18.81 14.87
C VAL A 40 -2.24 -19.63 15.81
N GLY A 41 -1.71 -20.61 16.55
CA GLY A 41 -2.37 -21.17 17.74
C GLY A 41 -2.69 -22.68 17.73
N GLY A 42 -2.79 -23.24 18.96
CA GLY A 42 -3.52 -24.47 19.28
C GLY A 42 -2.94 -25.79 18.75
N GLY A 43 -1.74 -26.19 19.17
CA GLY A 43 -1.18 -27.52 18.90
C GLY A 43 -0.77 -27.81 17.44
N ARG A 44 -0.98 -26.87 16.52
CA ARG A 44 -0.54 -26.95 15.12
C ARG A 44 0.49 -25.87 14.84
N GLN A 45 1.62 -26.26 14.25
CA GLN A 45 2.70 -25.35 13.84
C GLN A 45 2.31 -24.60 12.56
N LEU A 46 1.30 -23.73 12.66
CA LEU A 46 0.88 -22.83 11.60
C LEU A 46 1.67 -21.53 11.73
N TYR A 47 2.31 -21.14 10.63
CA TYR A 47 3.08 -19.89 10.55
C TYR A 47 2.41 -18.95 9.55
N ALA A 48 2.14 -17.71 9.96
CA ALA A 48 1.87 -16.64 9.00
C ALA A 48 3.18 -16.24 8.29
N LEU A 49 3.11 -15.76 7.06
CA LEU A 49 4.25 -15.12 6.41
C LEU A 49 3.81 -13.77 5.85
N SER A 50 4.41 -12.69 6.35
CA SER A 50 4.30 -11.36 5.76
C SER A 50 5.52 -11.07 4.87
N SER A 51 5.34 -10.22 3.87
CA SER A 51 6.42 -9.67 3.06
C SER A 51 6.10 -8.20 2.81
N ASP A 52 6.84 -7.31 3.46
CA ASP A 52 6.74 -5.89 3.19
C ASP A 52 7.50 -5.53 1.91
N SER A 53 6.96 -4.63 1.11
CA SER A 53 7.66 -4.03 -0.02
C SER A 53 7.20 -2.59 -0.17
N SER A 54 8.14 -1.65 -0.25
CA SER A 54 7.84 -0.28 -0.67
C SER A 54 7.98 -0.17 -2.18
N ALA A 55 7.00 0.42 -2.87
CA ALA A 55 7.14 0.80 -4.27
C ALA A 55 7.77 2.20 -4.36
N PRO A 56 8.78 2.43 -5.22
CA PRO A 56 9.28 3.78 -5.49
C PRO A 56 8.29 4.61 -6.34
N ARG A 57 7.21 4.01 -6.85
CA ARG A 57 6.24 4.63 -7.77
C ARG A 57 4.96 5.02 -7.03
N ARG A 58 4.66 6.32 -6.98
CA ARG A 58 3.44 6.88 -6.35
C ARG A 58 2.13 6.66 -7.13
N TRP A 59 2.23 6.06 -8.31
CA TRP A 59 1.17 5.93 -9.33
C TRP A 59 0.98 4.48 -9.77
N GLU A 60 1.62 3.53 -9.08
CA GLU A 60 1.39 2.12 -9.34
C GLU A 60 0.02 1.72 -8.78
N GLU A 61 -0.88 1.29 -9.66
CA GLU A 61 -2.20 0.78 -9.26
C GLU A 61 -2.05 -0.44 -8.35
N GLU A 62 -2.97 -0.58 -7.39
CA GLU A 62 -3.02 -1.70 -6.45
C GLU A 62 -2.88 -3.05 -7.16
N GLN A 63 -3.64 -3.28 -8.23
CA GLN A 63 -3.59 -4.53 -8.99
C GLN A 63 -2.19 -4.83 -9.54
N HIS A 64 -1.50 -3.80 -10.05
CA HIS A 64 -0.17 -3.95 -10.62
C HIS A 64 0.87 -4.19 -9.52
N PHE A 65 0.76 -3.48 -8.39
CA PHE A 65 1.61 -3.68 -7.22
C PHE A 65 1.42 -5.09 -6.65
N ILE A 66 0.18 -5.52 -6.40
CA ILE A 66 -0.16 -6.87 -5.92
C ILE A 66 0.39 -7.91 -6.87
N ALA A 67 0.18 -7.77 -8.19
CA ALA A 67 0.73 -8.70 -9.16
C ALA A 67 2.26 -8.77 -9.12
N LYS A 68 2.96 -7.64 -8.91
CA LYS A 68 4.42 -7.63 -8.69
C LYS A 68 4.81 -8.32 -7.38
N CYS A 69 4.09 -8.07 -6.29
CA CYS A 69 4.32 -8.74 -5.01
C CYS A 69 4.12 -10.25 -5.13
N VAL A 70 3.04 -10.72 -5.75
CA VAL A 70 2.78 -12.14 -6.02
C VAL A 70 3.89 -12.76 -6.85
N ARG A 71 4.30 -12.12 -7.97
CA ARG A 71 5.40 -12.61 -8.80
C ARG A 71 6.71 -12.69 -8.04
N ARG A 72 7.04 -11.66 -7.24
CA ARG A 72 8.24 -11.66 -6.40
C ARG A 72 8.16 -12.77 -5.37
N PHE A 73 7.06 -12.86 -4.63
CA PHE A 73 6.83 -13.89 -3.63
C PHE A 73 7.03 -15.29 -4.23
N ALA A 74 6.39 -15.58 -5.37
CA ALA A 74 6.56 -16.85 -6.07
C ALA A 74 8.03 -17.11 -6.47
N HIS A 75 8.74 -16.10 -6.97
CA HIS A 75 10.16 -16.20 -7.31
C HIS A 75 11.04 -16.51 -6.09
N TRP A 76 10.81 -15.83 -4.96
CA TRP A 76 11.51 -16.06 -3.71
C TRP A 76 11.27 -17.46 -3.17
N PHE A 77 10.01 -17.91 -3.20
CA PHE A 77 9.62 -19.23 -2.72
C PHE A 77 10.16 -20.38 -3.56
N ALA A 78 10.20 -20.22 -4.88
CA ALA A 78 10.80 -21.21 -5.77
C ALA A 78 12.31 -21.44 -5.49
N GLN A 79 12.97 -20.52 -4.80
CA GLN A 79 14.38 -20.61 -4.42
C GLN A 79 14.60 -21.12 -2.99
N LEU A 80 13.55 -21.27 -2.19
CA LEU A 80 13.66 -21.87 -0.88
C LEU A 80 13.77 -23.39 -1.04
N PRO A 81 14.80 -24.04 -0.46
CA PRO A 81 14.86 -25.49 -0.37
C PRO A 81 13.84 -25.95 0.67
N ILE A 82 12.56 -25.94 0.29
CA ILE A 82 11.49 -26.50 1.09
C ILE A 82 11.58 -28.02 0.89
N VAL A 83 11.74 -28.76 1.98
CA VAL A 83 11.60 -30.22 1.95
C VAL A 83 10.13 -30.50 1.68
N SER A 84 9.81 -30.72 0.42
CA SER A 84 8.50 -31.14 -0.06
C SER A 84 8.36 -32.65 0.13
N ASP A 85 8.43 -33.14 1.37
CA ASP A 85 7.85 -34.45 1.67
C ASP A 85 6.34 -34.19 1.82
N GLU A 86 5.68 -34.02 0.67
CA GLU A 86 4.27 -33.69 0.54
C GLU A 86 3.44 -34.88 0.99
N GLN A 87 3.19 -34.99 2.30
CA GLN A 87 1.91 -35.55 2.74
C GLN A 87 0.81 -34.55 2.35
N ALA A 88 0.24 -34.82 1.17
CA ALA A 88 -0.92 -34.20 0.55
C ALA A 88 -1.62 -33.14 1.41
N TRP A 89 -1.34 -31.89 1.09
CA TRP A 89 -2.05 -30.74 1.62
C TRP A 89 -3.52 -30.79 1.12
N PRO A 90 -4.55 -30.89 1.98
CA PRO A 90 -5.93 -30.99 1.50
C PRO A 90 -6.38 -29.66 0.86
N GLY A 91 -6.81 -29.72 -0.40
CA GLY A 91 -7.13 -28.58 -1.26
C GLY A 91 -8.25 -27.63 -0.78
N GLU A 92 -8.94 -27.95 0.31
CA GLU A 92 -10.03 -27.11 0.85
C GLU A 92 -9.54 -25.89 1.66
N ARG A 93 -8.25 -25.83 2.05
CA ARG A 93 -7.77 -24.81 3.00
C ARG A 93 -7.32 -23.49 2.37
N GLY A 94 -6.88 -23.45 1.12
CA GLY A 94 -6.55 -22.18 0.44
C GLY A 94 -7.79 -21.26 0.34
N ALA A 95 -8.95 -21.85 0.09
CA ALA A 95 -10.24 -21.16 0.12
C ALA A 95 -10.62 -20.65 1.52
N SER A 96 -10.23 -21.37 2.59
CA SER A 96 -10.52 -20.96 3.97
C SER A 96 -9.70 -19.75 4.43
N LEU A 97 -8.42 -19.64 4.03
CA LEU A 97 -7.60 -18.46 4.32
C LEU A 97 -8.09 -17.24 3.54
N ALA A 98 -8.37 -17.40 2.24
CA ALA A 98 -8.93 -16.33 1.42
C ALA A 98 -10.28 -15.84 1.99
N ARG A 99 -11.14 -16.77 2.43
CA ARG A 99 -12.42 -16.44 3.08
C ARG A 99 -12.24 -15.71 4.42
N TYR A 100 -11.34 -16.19 5.28
CA TYR A 100 -11.01 -15.52 6.54
C TYR A 100 -10.49 -14.10 6.32
N LEU A 101 -9.59 -13.89 5.37
CA LEU A 101 -9.10 -12.55 5.03
C LEU A 101 -10.21 -11.64 4.51
N LEU A 102 -11.10 -12.15 3.66
CA LEU A 102 -12.28 -11.41 3.19
C LEU A 102 -13.23 -11.05 4.33
N GLU A 103 -13.45 -11.95 5.28
CA GLU A 103 -14.32 -11.73 6.45
C GLU A 103 -13.72 -10.69 7.42
N VAL A 104 -12.41 -10.73 7.67
CA VAL A 104 -11.72 -9.74 8.49
C VAL A 104 -11.76 -8.37 7.82
N VAL A 105 -11.43 -8.28 6.52
CA VAL A 105 -11.50 -7.02 5.76
C VAL A 105 -12.93 -6.47 5.76
N ALA A 106 -13.95 -7.32 5.58
CA ALA A 106 -15.35 -6.89 5.60
C ALA A 106 -15.81 -6.41 7.00
N ALA A 107 -15.38 -7.09 8.07
CA ALA A 107 -15.70 -6.70 9.44
C ALA A 107 -15.06 -5.36 9.80
N GLU A 108 -13.84 -5.11 9.33
CA GLU A 108 -13.15 -3.85 9.55
C GLU A 108 -13.65 -2.72 8.64
N ASP A 109 -14.02 -3.01 7.39
CA ASP A 109 -14.75 -2.08 6.53
C ASP A 109 -16.05 -1.63 7.22
N ALA A 110 -16.77 -2.55 7.86
CA ALA A 110 -17.97 -2.24 8.63
C ALA A 110 -17.64 -1.38 9.86
N ALA A 111 -16.54 -1.66 10.57
CA ALA A 111 -16.09 -0.87 11.71
C ALA A 111 -15.60 0.54 11.31
N ALA A 112 -14.89 0.67 10.20
CA ALA A 112 -14.43 1.95 9.64
C ALA A 112 -15.60 2.82 9.14
N ARG A 113 -16.72 2.21 8.77
CA ARG A 113 -17.98 2.90 8.40
C ARG A 113 -18.81 3.34 9.61
N VAL A 114 -18.49 2.89 10.83
CA VAL A 114 -19.15 3.41 12.05
C VAL A 114 -18.78 4.89 12.16
N SER A 115 -19.74 5.73 11.81
CA SER A 115 -19.59 7.17 11.65
C SER A 115 -19.13 7.82 12.95
N GLY A 116 -17.84 8.14 13.02
CA GLY A 116 -17.35 9.19 13.89
C GLY A 116 -17.82 10.56 13.41
N ASP A 117 -17.49 11.60 14.18
CA ASP A 117 -17.67 12.98 13.76
C ASP A 117 -16.97 13.23 12.41
N ILE A 118 -17.74 13.63 11.39
CA ILE A 118 -17.23 13.91 10.04
C ILE A 118 -16.63 15.32 9.94
N ALA A 119 -16.91 16.21 10.89
CA ALA A 119 -16.46 17.59 10.87
C ALA A 119 -14.93 17.73 10.70
N PRO A 120 -14.07 16.91 11.35
CA PRO A 120 -12.63 16.95 11.13
C PRO A 120 -12.22 16.60 9.69
N VAL A 121 -12.90 15.66 9.04
CA VAL A 121 -12.64 15.29 7.65
C VAL A 121 -13.00 16.44 6.72
N LEU A 122 -14.19 17.03 6.88
CA LEU A 122 -14.63 18.17 6.08
C LEU A 122 -13.70 19.38 6.27
N ALA A 123 -13.21 19.61 7.49
CA ALA A 123 -12.25 20.67 7.76
C ALA A 123 -10.92 20.47 7.01
N LEU A 124 -10.40 19.24 6.96
CA LEU A 124 -9.20 18.91 6.19
C LEU A 124 -9.41 19.04 4.68
N GLN A 125 -10.54 18.57 4.17
CA GLN A 125 -10.89 18.71 2.75
C GLN A 125 -10.92 20.19 2.32
N ARG A 126 -11.53 21.06 3.14
CA ARG A 126 -11.54 22.50 2.88
C ARG A 126 -10.14 23.10 2.91
N GLN A 127 -9.32 22.75 3.90
CA GLN A 127 -7.91 23.19 3.95
C GLN A 127 -7.12 22.80 2.70
N VAL A 128 -7.35 21.59 2.16
CA VAL A 128 -6.69 21.13 0.94
C VAL A 128 -7.14 21.96 -0.26
N LEU A 129 -8.44 22.18 -0.43
CA LEU A 129 -8.99 22.98 -1.53
C LEU A 129 -8.52 24.44 -1.48
N ASP A 130 -8.52 25.04 -0.29
CA ASP A 130 -8.04 26.41 -0.10
C ASP A 130 -6.55 26.53 -0.44
N ALA A 131 -5.72 25.56 -0.04
CA ALA A 131 -4.31 25.50 -0.38
C ALA A 131 -4.08 25.35 -1.89
N LEU A 132 -4.86 24.51 -2.57
CA LEU A 132 -4.79 24.39 -4.03
C LEU A 132 -5.10 25.71 -4.71
N ARG A 133 -6.16 26.40 -4.27
CA ARG A 133 -6.53 27.73 -4.77
C ARG A 133 -5.49 28.80 -4.49
N SER A 134 -4.74 28.68 -3.40
CA SER A 134 -3.63 29.58 -3.08
C SER A 134 -2.35 29.27 -3.88
N GLY A 135 -2.42 28.38 -4.88
CA GLY A 135 -1.30 28.05 -5.77
C GLY A 135 -0.45 26.88 -5.30
N MET A 136 -0.83 26.17 -4.23
CA MET A 136 -0.22 24.88 -3.91
C MET A 136 -0.72 23.79 -4.86
N GLY A 137 -0.02 22.66 -4.88
CA GLY A 137 -0.40 21.52 -5.69
C GLY A 137 0.21 20.22 -5.19
N PHE A 138 -0.18 19.14 -5.87
CA PHE A 138 0.42 17.84 -5.73
C PHE A 138 1.28 17.57 -6.95
N PHE A 139 2.57 17.36 -6.71
CA PHE A 139 3.54 17.15 -7.78
C PHE A 139 4.30 15.87 -7.50
N THR A 140 4.18 14.91 -8.42
CA THR A 140 5.00 13.70 -8.45
C THR A 140 5.93 13.78 -9.64
N ALA A 141 7.18 13.34 -9.46
CA ALA A 141 8.16 13.26 -10.53
C ALA A 141 9.01 12.00 -10.32
N GLY A 142 9.21 11.24 -11.39
CA GLY A 142 10.01 10.03 -11.42
C GLY A 142 10.63 9.81 -12.80
N LYS A 143 11.48 8.78 -12.92
CA LYS A 143 12.20 8.47 -14.17
C LYS A 143 11.28 8.16 -15.37
N GLU A 144 10.04 7.80 -15.10
CA GLU A 144 9.07 7.32 -16.09
C GLU A 144 7.88 8.27 -16.26
N GLY A 145 7.89 9.43 -15.58
CA GLY A 145 6.79 10.38 -15.60
C GLY A 145 6.44 11.00 -14.26
N GLY A 146 5.32 11.72 -14.26
CA GLY A 146 4.80 12.44 -13.10
C GLY A 146 3.36 12.89 -13.28
N SER A 147 2.80 13.41 -12.19
CA SER A 147 1.44 13.94 -12.12
C SER A 147 1.45 15.28 -11.41
N HIS A 148 0.75 16.23 -12.00
CA HIS A 148 0.50 17.54 -11.42
C HIS A 148 -0.98 17.69 -11.17
N LEU A 149 -1.38 17.91 -9.91
CA LEU A 149 -2.75 18.27 -9.55
C LEU A 149 -2.75 19.64 -8.88
N PHE A 150 -3.42 20.63 -9.49
CA PHE A 150 -3.34 22.04 -9.08
C PHE A 150 -4.58 22.82 -9.50
N PHE A 151 -4.74 24.03 -8.98
CA PHE A 151 -5.73 25.01 -9.45
C PHE A 151 -5.06 25.99 -10.41
N ASP A 152 -5.63 26.20 -11.60
CA ASP A 152 -5.03 27.07 -12.64
C ASP A 152 -5.43 28.56 -12.52
N GLY A 153 -6.24 28.90 -11.52
CA GLY A 153 -6.85 30.21 -11.33
C GLY A 153 -8.34 30.26 -11.68
N ALA A 154 -8.85 29.26 -12.41
CA ALA A 154 -10.26 29.13 -12.76
C ALA A 154 -10.83 27.75 -12.40
N VAL A 155 -10.08 26.67 -12.68
CA VAL A 155 -10.52 25.28 -12.51
C VAL A 155 -9.41 24.41 -11.93
N PHE A 156 -9.80 23.30 -11.32
CA PHE A 156 -8.84 22.28 -10.90
C PHE A 156 -8.41 21.45 -12.11
N ARG A 157 -7.12 21.13 -12.18
CA ARG A 157 -6.53 20.34 -13.26
C ARG A 157 -5.68 19.21 -12.73
N ARG A 158 -5.69 18.11 -13.48
CA ARG A 158 -4.66 17.07 -13.44
C ARG A 158 -3.96 16.99 -14.79
N SER A 159 -2.64 16.96 -14.76
CA SER A 159 -1.81 16.67 -15.93
C SER A 159 -0.83 15.57 -15.55
N ASP A 160 -0.90 14.44 -16.24
CA ASP A 160 0.10 13.37 -16.17
C ASP A 160 1.00 13.46 -17.40
N TYR A 161 2.26 13.09 -17.25
CA TYR A 161 3.26 13.06 -18.32
C TYR A 161 4.19 11.85 -18.14
N GLY A 162 4.76 11.32 -19.22
CA GLY A 162 5.77 10.26 -19.17
C GLY A 162 5.48 9.07 -20.09
N ASP A 163 5.87 7.87 -19.65
CA ASP A 163 5.74 6.63 -20.45
C ASP A 163 4.30 6.07 -20.47
N GLY A 164 3.40 6.63 -19.66
CA GLY A 164 1.97 6.31 -19.65
C GLY A 164 1.16 7.17 -20.63
N PRO A 165 -0.15 6.92 -20.76
CA PRO A 165 -1.00 7.82 -21.53
C PRO A 165 -1.01 9.20 -20.86
N ASP A 166 -0.69 10.24 -21.62
CA ASP A 166 -0.83 11.62 -21.17
C ASP A 166 -2.29 11.86 -20.78
N LEU A 167 -2.52 12.10 -19.49
CA LEU A 167 -3.85 12.41 -18.97
C LEU A 167 -3.92 13.90 -18.69
N SER A 168 -4.83 14.59 -19.36
CA SER A 168 -5.20 15.96 -19.03
C SER A 168 -6.68 16.00 -18.67
N ALA A 169 -6.96 16.22 -17.38
CA ALA A 169 -8.32 16.24 -16.85
C ALA A 169 -8.61 17.57 -16.16
N VAL A 170 -9.86 18.04 -16.31
CA VAL A 170 -10.38 19.23 -15.64
C VAL A 170 -11.48 18.80 -14.69
N TYR A 171 -11.43 19.30 -13.45
CA TYR A 171 -12.44 19.04 -12.43
C TYR A 171 -13.20 20.35 -12.17
N PRO A 172 -14.50 20.41 -12.51
CA PRO A 172 -15.25 21.67 -12.51
C PRO A 172 -15.62 22.17 -11.12
N ASP A 173 -15.59 21.30 -10.11
CA ASP A 173 -16.02 21.59 -8.76
C ASP A 173 -15.14 20.90 -7.70
N ASP A 174 -15.34 21.33 -6.45
CA ASP A 174 -14.60 20.86 -5.27
C ASP A 174 -14.81 19.37 -5.03
N ALA A 175 -16.03 18.87 -5.22
CA ALA A 175 -16.36 17.46 -5.00
C ALA A 175 -15.58 16.56 -5.98
N SER A 176 -15.58 16.92 -7.27
CA SER A 176 -14.85 16.19 -8.31
C SER A 176 -13.35 16.17 -8.05
N MET A 177 -12.79 17.28 -7.56
CA MET A 177 -11.38 17.36 -7.21
C MET A 177 -11.06 16.52 -5.96
N LEU A 178 -11.89 16.58 -4.91
CA LEU A 178 -11.71 15.76 -3.71
C LEU A 178 -11.79 14.27 -4.04
N ASP A 179 -12.74 13.85 -4.88
CA ASP A 179 -12.85 12.48 -5.37
C ASP A 179 -11.60 12.05 -6.14
N CYS A 180 -11.07 12.94 -6.99
CA CYS A 180 -9.82 12.69 -7.69
C CYS A 180 -8.67 12.47 -6.71
N LEU A 181 -8.49 13.36 -5.74
CA LEU A 181 -7.42 13.27 -4.74
C LEU A 181 -7.54 12.00 -3.90
N ARG A 182 -8.77 11.66 -3.48
CA ARG A 182 -9.04 10.47 -2.68
C ARG A 182 -8.65 9.22 -3.44
N ARG A 183 -8.98 9.12 -4.74
CA ARG A 183 -8.58 8.00 -5.60
C ARG A 183 -7.09 7.99 -5.89
N PHE A 184 -6.51 9.15 -6.18
CA PHE A 184 -5.08 9.30 -6.51
C PHE A 184 -4.18 8.83 -5.36
N TYR A 185 -4.56 9.11 -4.10
CA TYR A 185 -3.83 8.70 -2.91
C TYR A 185 -4.40 7.44 -2.24
N ASP A 186 -5.41 6.79 -2.82
CA ASP A 186 -6.11 5.67 -2.17
C ASP A 186 -5.19 4.52 -1.83
N TRP A 187 -4.37 4.12 -2.80
CA TRP A 187 -3.38 3.07 -2.61
C TRP A 187 -2.24 3.53 -1.69
N ASP A 188 -1.66 4.69 -1.98
CA ASP A 188 -0.48 5.22 -1.28
C ASP A 188 -0.74 5.46 0.22
N ALA A 189 -1.94 5.92 0.59
CA ALA A 189 -2.32 6.14 1.98
C ALA A 189 -2.53 4.85 2.79
N ARG A 190 -2.74 3.70 2.12
CA ARG A 190 -3.06 2.39 2.73
C ARG A 190 -1.91 1.39 2.69
N GLN A 191 -0.74 1.75 2.17
CA GLN A 191 0.39 0.81 2.03
C GLN A 191 0.83 0.19 3.36
N ASP A 192 0.74 0.94 4.47
CA ASP A 192 1.12 0.50 5.81
C ASP A 192 0.03 -0.28 6.55
N SER A 193 -1.22 -0.24 6.05
CA SER A 193 -2.37 -0.91 6.67
C SER A 193 -2.99 -1.99 5.80
N HIS A 194 -2.58 -2.16 4.54
CA HIS A 194 -3.16 -3.15 3.62
C HIS A 194 -3.15 -4.58 4.21
N PRO A 195 -4.24 -5.37 4.08
CA PRO A 195 -5.45 -5.11 3.28
C PRO A 195 -6.48 -4.20 3.95
N HIS A 196 -6.17 -3.69 5.14
CA HIS A 196 -7.12 -2.99 5.98
C HIS A 196 -7.31 -1.52 5.55
N PRO A 197 -8.56 -1.03 5.48
CA PRO A 197 -8.85 0.36 5.18
C PRO A 197 -8.31 1.26 6.29
N LYS A 198 -7.76 2.40 5.91
CA LYS A 198 -7.35 3.44 6.86
C LYS A 198 -8.55 4.34 7.14
N ALA A 199 -8.71 4.79 8.38
CA ALA A 199 -9.76 5.74 8.73
C ALA A 199 -9.66 7.00 7.85
N GLU A 200 -10.80 7.52 7.37
CA GLU A 200 -10.84 8.65 6.44
C GLU A 200 -10.07 9.87 6.97
N LEU A 201 -10.15 10.15 8.27
CA LEU A 201 -9.38 11.22 8.90
C LEU A 201 -7.88 11.08 8.66
N ALA A 202 -7.33 9.88 8.82
CA ALA A 202 -5.91 9.61 8.61
C ALA A 202 -5.54 9.68 7.11
N VAL A 203 -6.43 9.27 6.21
CA VAL A 203 -6.24 9.45 4.75
C VAL A 203 -6.16 10.94 4.40
N TRP A 204 -7.08 11.77 4.89
CA TRP A 204 -7.06 13.21 4.58
C TRP A 204 -5.91 13.96 5.25
N GLN A 205 -5.46 13.53 6.44
CA GLN A 205 -4.21 14.02 7.04
C GLN A 205 -3.00 13.71 6.16
N TYR A 206 -2.95 12.48 5.63
CA TYR A 206 -1.91 12.05 4.70
C TYR A 206 -1.93 12.91 3.43
N ILE A 207 -3.08 13.06 2.78
CA ILE A 207 -3.25 13.89 1.58
C ILE A 207 -2.80 15.32 1.86
N ARG A 208 -3.27 15.96 2.94
CA ARG A 208 -2.85 17.33 3.29
C ARG A 208 -1.34 17.44 3.44
N GLY A 209 -0.68 16.45 4.06
CA GLY A 209 0.77 16.41 4.21
C GLY A 209 1.57 16.29 2.90
N ARG A 210 0.90 16.03 1.77
CA ARG A 210 1.53 15.95 0.43
C ARG A 210 1.46 17.26 -0.37
N LEU A 211 0.75 18.28 0.12
CA LEU A 211 0.69 19.59 -0.52
C LEU A 211 2.09 20.22 -0.59
N ARG A 212 2.40 20.83 -1.75
CA ARG A 212 3.66 21.52 -1.99
C ARG A 212 3.41 22.82 -2.72
N THR A 213 4.27 23.80 -2.52
CA THR A 213 4.32 25.00 -3.37
C THR A 213 4.72 24.59 -4.78
N ARG A 214 4.07 25.20 -5.77
CA ARG A 214 4.37 25.01 -7.20
C ARG A 214 5.78 25.50 -7.55
#